data_AF-A0A5C6G282-F1
#
_entry.id   AF-A0A5C6G282-F1
#
_cell.length_a   1.000
_cell.length_b   1.000
_cell.length_c   1.000
_cell.angle_alpha   90.00
_cell.angle_beta   90.00
_cell.angle_gamma   90.00
#
_symmetry.space_group_name_H-M   'P 1'
#
loop_
_entity.id
_entity.type
_entity.pdbx_description
1 polymer ?
#
loop_
_entity_poly.entity_id
_entity_poly.type
_entity_poly.pdbx_seq_one_letter_code
_entity_poly.pdbx_strand_id
1 'polypeptide(L)'
;MRLQPLRAPRAAAPQCSATFIVFRHPGYFESENVLFALPPLDIATEEDETDVIGSANNQDGTYGVHHSTALVAGQIIAGNSFETAYLSYDRAGDERVCVPLDGLLTRGEYYLQVPQESSDAADDSEKKPWAATPNFQHWRFPHNHLPEPWASLPRVGEPSPRSRSQETLSSSRCIITAAGPSTADNAHVIPQSSTSTVWFNQNGMRAYARSNSAVTAFDSPGNRFRLRSDLHKDFDNRAFALVPKPVAAENTSHALAVHFLSLSDDLEDSATEFHNQLVHGNTVPTEYLFARFAYTVFGLVKNFVLQGVRRRLALVETGKDDWTTKTHDMNHRQRDNLYDDDELSGIFGYQSGEEDEERRGRSRSGCWDPFDEQPTPPLNASMVSVDSRCRKDCLGLDQQQQGFSEGKPKEVSQEASADTNG
;
A
#
# COMPACT_ATOMS: atom_id res chain seq x y z
N MET A 1 -2.27 -1.82 -14.01
CA MET A 1 -3.59 -1.17 -14.08
C MET A 1 -3.50 0.12 -14.86
N ARG A 2 -4.08 0.18 -16.05
CA ARG A 2 -4.20 1.46 -16.76
C ARG A 2 -5.44 2.22 -16.30
N LEU A 3 -5.24 3.37 -15.65
CA LEU A 3 -6.33 4.24 -15.26
C LEU A 3 -7.12 4.69 -16.50
N GLN A 4 -8.41 4.32 -16.56
CA GLN A 4 -9.31 4.82 -17.60
C GLN A 4 -9.62 6.31 -17.33
N PRO A 5 -9.78 7.14 -18.38
CA PRO A 5 -10.20 8.52 -18.19
C PRO A 5 -11.57 8.57 -17.50
N LEU A 6 -11.74 9.52 -16.56
CA LEU A 6 -12.95 9.87 -15.80
C LEU A 6 -14.22 9.17 -16.33
N ARG A 7 -14.49 7.95 -15.86
CA ARG A 7 -15.66 7.17 -16.29
C ARG A 7 -16.52 6.87 -15.07
N ALA A 8 -17.82 7.01 -15.27
CA ALA A 8 -18.86 6.72 -14.29
C ALA A 8 -18.73 5.28 -13.72
N PRO A 9 -19.21 5.03 -12.50
CA PRO A 9 -18.94 3.79 -11.78
C PRO A 9 -19.49 2.59 -12.56
N ARG A 10 -18.68 1.55 -12.72
CA ARG A 10 -19.07 0.33 -13.43
C ARG A 10 -18.87 -0.88 -12.52
N ALA A 11 -19.98 -1.61 -12.34
CA ALA A 11 -20.17 -2.84 -11.56
C ALA A 11 -19.72 -2.74 -10.09
N ALA A 12 -20.60 -3.11 -9.16
CA ALA A 12 -20.29 -3.17 -7.74
C ALA A 12 -18.93 -3.87 -7.54
N ALA A 13 -18.05 -3.26 -6.75
CA ALA A 13 -16.82 -3.92 -6.32
C ALA A 13 -17.17 -5.27 -5.67
N PRO A 14 -16.19 -6.18 -5.46
CA PRO A 14 -16.44 -7.38 -4.71
C PRO A 14 -16.99 -6.92 -3.37
N GLN A 15 -18.19 -7.40 -3.08
CA GLN A 15 -18.87 -7.21 -1.81
C GLN A 15 -17.85 -7.50 -0.70
N CYS A 16 -17.96 -6.86 0.47
CA CYS A 16 -17.08 -7.01 1.65
C CYS A 16 -16.67 -8.45 2.07
N SER A 17 -17.18 -9.48 1.39
CA SER A 17 -16.74 -10.87 1.36
C SER A 17 -15.39 -11.19 0.68
N ALA A 18 -14.75 -10.27 -0.07
CA ALA A 18 -13.46 -10.59 -0.71
C ALA A 18 -12.33 -10.69 0.31
N THR A 19 -11.62 -11.83 0.32
CA THR A 19 -10.47 -12.06 1.19
C THR A 19 -9.38 -11.04 0.87
N PHE A 20 -8.89 -10.36 1.90
CA PHE A 20 -7.78 -9.41 1.78
C PHE A 20 -6.52 -10.11 1.28
N ILE A 21 -5.68 -9.38 0.55
CA ILE A 21 -4.34 -9.82 0.19
C ILE A 21 -3.41 -9.54 1.37
N VAL A 22 -2.76 -10.59 1.87
CA VAL A 22 -1.95 -10.57 3.10
C VAL A 22 -0.48 -10.40 2.78
N PHE A 23 0.19 -9.46 3.46
CA PHE A 23 1.64 -9.26 3.36
C PHE A 23 2.30 -9.69 4.67
N ARG A 24 3.25 -10.61 4.57
CA ARG A 24 3.83 -11.32 5.72
C ARG A 24 5.30 -10.98 5.96
N HIS A 25 5.69 -11.04 7.22
CA HIS A 25 7.07 -10.95 7.67
C HIS A 25 7.72 -12.35 7.72
N PRO A 26 8.76 -12.63 6.93
CA PRO A 26 9.32 -13.99 6.81
C PRO A 26 9.96 -14.51 8.12
N GLY A 27 10.45 -13.62 8.97
CA GLY A 27 11.10 -13.97 10.25
C GLY A 27 10.19 -14.47 11.39
N TYR A 28 8.86 -14.44 11.28
CA TYR A 28 7.95 -14.87 12.37
C TYR A 28 7.12 -16.11 11.98
N PHE A 29 6.56 -16.80 12.96
CA PHE A 29 5.66 -17.94 12.73
C PHE A 29 4.40 -17.53 11.97
N GLU A 30 3.78 -18.49 11.29
CA GLU A 30 2.64 -18.25 10.38
C GLU A 30 1.42 -17.60 11.06
N SER A 31 1.19 -17.93 12.33
CA SER A 31 0.14 -17.32 13.16
C SER A 31 0.43 -15.86 13.55
N GLU A 32 1.66 -15.39 13.35
CA GLU A 32 2.19 -14.15 13.93
C GLU A 32 2.94 -13.28 12.92
N ASN A 33 2.93 -13.65 11.65
CA ASN A 33 3.75 -13.00 10.63
C ASN A 33 2.97 -12.02 9.76
N VAL A 34 1.66 -11.85 9.93
CA VAL A 34 0.88 -10.89 9.17
C VAL A 34 1.35 -9.46 9.52
N LEU A 35 1.96 -8.76 8.57
CA LEU A 35 2.39 -7.37 8.75
C LEU A 35 1.23 -6.40 8.55
N PHE A 36 0.57 -6.54 7.40
CA PHE A 36 -0.58 -5.76 6.98
C PHE A 36 -1.33 -6.54 5.90
N ALA A 37 -2.57 -6.14 5.62
CA ALA A 37 -3.36 -6.69 4.55
C ALA A 37 -4.02 -5.55 3.78
N LEU A 38 -4.23 -5.74 2.48
CA LEU A 38 -4.85 -4.75 1.61
C LEU A 38 -6.08 -5.34 0.91
N PRO A 39 -7.15 -4.55 0.74
CA PRO A 39 -8.34 -5.00 0.05
C PRO A 39 -8.08 -5.09 -1.47
N PRO A 40 -8.45 -6.20 -2.14
CA PRO A 40 -8.26 -6.34 -3.57
C PRO A 40 -9.35 -5.54 -4.32
N LEU A 41 -9.13 -4.25 -4.51
CA LEU A 41 -10.06 -3.34 -5.18
C LEU A 41 -9.62 -2.97 -6.59
N ASP A 42 -8.41 -3.35 -6.98
CA ASP A 42 -7.88 -3.06 -8.29
C ASP A 42 -8.39 -4.09 -9.32
N ILE A 43 -9.23 -3.68 -10.27
CA ILE A 43 -9.74 -4.56 -11.33
C ILE A 43 -8.68 -4.74 -12.42
N ALA A 44 -8.31 -5.99 -12.70
CA ALA A 44 -7.44 -6.33 -13.81
C ALA A 44 -8.15 -6.14 -15.16
N THR A 45 -7.46 -5.52 -16.10
CA THR A 45 -7.85 -5.45 -17.51
C THR A 45 -7.02 -6.41 -18.36
N GLU A 46 -7.42 -6.66 -19.61
CA GLU A 46 -6.66 -7.53 -20.53
C GLU A 46 -5.20 -7.08 -20.74
N GLU A 47 -4.93 -5.80 -20.55
CA GLU A 47 -3.59 -5.20 -20.71
C GLU A 47 -2.74 -5.30 -19.44
N ASP A 48 -3.32 -5.69 -18.31
CA ASP A 48 -2.62 -5.73 -17.03
C ASP A 48 -1.91 -7.06 -16.83
N GLU A 49 -0.63 -6.96 -16.46
CA GLU A 49 0.13 -8.12 -16.00
C GLU A 49 -0.27 -8.48 -14.57
N THR A 50 -0.61 -9.76 -14.37
CA THR A 50 -1.02 -10.34 -13.08
C THR A 50 -0.20 -11.59 -12.77
N ASP A 51 -0.21 -12.05 -11.53
CA ASP A 51 0.52 -13.24 -11.05
C ASP A 51 -0.28 -14.56 -11.13
N VAL A 52 -1.36 -14.61 -11.91
CA VAL A 52 -2.15 -15.82 -12.14
C VAL A 52 -1.29 -16.84 -12.92
N ILE A 53 -1.02 -18.00 -12.31
CA ILE A 53 -0.34 -19.12 -12.98
C ILE A 53 -1.35 -19.86 -13.85
N GLY A 54 -1.14 -19.81 -15.16
CA GLY A 54 -1.86 -20.64 -16.14
C GLY A 54 -2.96 -19.87 -16.85
N SER A 55 -3.03 -20.05 -18.17
CA SER A 55 -3.93 -19.40 -19.14
C SER A 55 -5.42 -19.71 -18.92
N ALA A 56 -5.97 -19.54 -17.73
CA ALA A 56 -7.37 -19.19 -17.59
C ALA A 56 -7.46 -17.74 -18.04
N ASN A 57 -7.77 -17.55 -19.33
CA ASN A 57 -8.08 -16.27 -19.98
C ASN A 57 -8.50 -15.23 -18.94
N ASN A 58 -7.75 -14.11 -18.83
CA ASN A 58 -8.11 -12.93 -18.03
C ASN A 58 -9.62 -12.73 -18.09
N GLN A 59 -10.35 -13.29 -17.13
CA GLN A 59 -11.78 -13.07 -17.06
C GLN A 59 -11.89 -11.65 -16.55
N ASP A 60 -12.55 -10.79 -17.31
CA ASP A 60 -12.97 -9.48 -16.84
C ASP A 60 -13.44 -9.61 -15.38
N GLY A 61 -12.77 -8.93 -14.45
CA GLY A 61 -13.14 -8.95 -13.04
C GLY A 61 -12.24 -9.75 -12.09
N THR A 62 -11.01 -10.13 -12.44
CA THR A 62 -10.02 -10.50 -11.41
C THR A 62 -9.64 -9.25 -10.62
N TYR A 63 -9.74 -9.33 -9.30
CA TYR A 63 -9.38 -8.25 -8.39
C TYR A 63 -8.01 -8.49 -7.77
N GLY A 64 -7.26 -7.40 -7.58
CA GLY A 64 -5.94 -7.44 -6.97
C GLY A 64 -5.58 -6.14 -6.27
N VAL A 65 -4.30 -5.98 -6.02
CA VAL A 65 -3.69 -4.77 -5.46
C VAL A 65 -2.52 -4.35 -6.34
N HIS A 66 -2.42 -3.06 -6.62
CA HIS A 66 -1.32 -2.49 -7.38
C HIS A 66 0.04 -2.77 -6.73
N HIS A 67 0.93 -3.42 -7.48
CA HIS A 67 2.18 -3.95 -6.96
C HIS A 67 3.07 -2.87 -6.34
N SER A 68 3.32 -1.75 -7.04
CA SER A 68 4.12 -0.64 -6.51
C SER A 68 3.55 -0.10 -5.20
N THR A 69 2.22 0.05 -5.10
CA THR A 69 1.59 0.55 -3.88
C THR A 69 1.80 -0.38 -2.70
N ALA A 70 1.59 -1.69 -2.89
CA ALA A 70 1.81 -2.69 -1.84
C ALA A 70 3.29 -2.78 -1.42
N LEU A 71 4.21 -2.79 -2.39
CA LEU A 71 5.64 -2.88 -2.12
C LEU A 71 6.13 -1.64 -1.36
N VAL A 72 5.75 -0.43 -1.78
CA VAL A 72 6.16 0.80 -1.09
C VAL A 72 5.58 0.86 0.33
N ALA A 73 4.35 0.40 0.55
CA ALA A 73 3.80 0.26 1.90
C ALA A 73 4.68 -0.65 2.76
N GLY A 74 5.06 -1.83 2.26
CA GLY A 74 6.00 -2.73 2.92
C GLY A 74 7.37 -2.09 3.20
N GLN A 75 7.92 -1.38 2.21
CA GLN A 75 9.22 -0.70 2.33
C GLN A 75 9.21 0.41 3.38
N ILE A 76 8.11 1.14 3.53
CA ILE A 76 7.90 2.12 4.62
C ILE A 76 7.97 1.43 5.97
N ILE A 77 7.30 0.28 6.13
CA ILE A 77 7.30 -0.52 7.36
C ILE A 77 8.71 -1.06 7.65
N ALA A 78 9.46 -1.42 6.61
CA ALA A 78 10.85 -1.83 6.69
C ALA A 78 11.84 -0.66 6.81
N GLY A 79 11.40 0.52 7.28
CA GLY A 79 12.27 1.66 7.55
C GLY A 79 12.84 2.33 6.31
N ASN A 80 12.05 2.44 5.23
CA ASN A 80 12.44 3.00 3.92
C ASN A 80 13.45 2.15 3.15
N SER A 81 13.32 0.82 3.21
CA SER A 81 14.16 -0.13 2.46
C SER A 81 13.80 -0.17 0.95
N PHE A 82 13.75 0.99 0.29
CA PHE A 82 13.22 1.14 -1.08
C PHE A 82 14.07 0.43 -2.15
N GLU A 83 15.38 0.31 -1.93
CA GLU A 83 16.31 -0.26 -2.91
C GLU A 83 16.49 -1.77 -2.75
N THR A 84 16.32 -2.29 -1.54
CA THR A 84 16.71 -3.66 -1.19
C THR A 84 15.52 -4.58 -0.96
N ALA A 85 14.40 -4.08 -0.45
CA ALA A 85 13.26 -4.92 -0.12
C ALA A 85 12.41 -5.25 -1.36
N TYR A 86 11.88 -6.48 -1.38
CA TYR A 86 11.07 -7.01 -2.47
C TYR A 86 10.00 -7.97 -1.95
N LEU A 87 9.01 -8.29 -2.78
CA LEU A 87 7.99 -9.29 -2.49
C LEU A 87 8.39 -10.65 -3.07
N SER A 88 8.10 -11.72 -2.33
CA SER A 88 8.23 -13.10 -2.78
C SER A 88 6.93 -13.89 -2.57
N TYR A 89 6.78 -14.95 -3.35
CA TYR A 89 5.67 -15.91 -3.22
C TYR A 89 5.90 -16.91 -2.08
N ASP A 90 7.15 -17.13 -1.70
CA ASP A 90 7.55 -18.04 -0.65
C ASP A 90 8.21 -17.29 0.51
N ARG A 91 8.24 -17.96 1.66
CA ARG A 91 8.80 -17.39 2.89
C ARG A 91 10.33 -17.22 2.86
N ALA A 92 11.04 -18.08 2.14
CA ALA A 92 12.51 -18.04 2.07
C ALA A 92 13.01 -16.89 1.18
N GLY A 93 12.19 -16.45 0.23
CA GLY A 93 12.52 -15.38 -0.71
C GLY A 93 13.15 -15.89 -2.02
N ASP A 94 13.07 -17.20 -2.27
CA ASP A 94 13.66 -17.85 -3.44
C ASP A 94 12.83 -17.57 -4.71
N GLU A 95 11.50 -17.48 -4.56
CA GLU A 95 10.53 -17.19 -5.62
C GLU A 95 10.09 -15.73 -5.54
N ARG A 96 10.89 -14.84 -6.12
CA ARG A 96 10.53 -13.41 -6.22
C ARG A 96 9.27 -13.19 -7.05
N VAL A 97 8.49 -12.19 -6.67
CA VAL A 97 7.37 -11.70 -7.49
C VAL A 97 7.93 -11.12 -8.79
N CYS A 98 7.50 -11.67 -9.92
CA CYS A 98 7.92 -11.24 -11.26
C CYS A 98 6.95 -10.27 -11.94
N VAL A 99 5.80 -9.98 -11.32
CA VAL A 99 4.84 -9.00 -11.84
C VAL A 99 5.51 -7.62 -11.87
N PRO A 100 5.38 -6.83 -12.95
CA PRO A 100 5.90 -5.46 -12.97
C PRO A 100 5.31 -4.60 -11.86
N LEU A 101 6.00 -3.51 -11.50
CA LEU A 101 5.55 -2.60 -10.44
C LEU A 101 4.19 -1.93 -10.78
N ASP A 102 3.89 -1.74 -12.06
CA ASP A 102 2.62 -1.21 -12.55
C ASP A 102 1.53 -2.29 -12.75
N GLY A 103 1.88 -3.56 -12.51
CA GLY A 103 0.98 -4.71 -12.58
C GLY A 103 0.15 -4.90 -11.30
N LEU A 104 -0.59 -6.00 -11.25
CA LEU A 104 -1.48 -6.34 -10.14
C LEU A 104 -1.07 -7.63 -9.43
N LEU A 105 -1.08 -7.56 -8.11
CA LEU A 105 -0.94 -8.68 -7.19
C LEU A 105 -2.33 -9.28 -6.96
N THR A 106 -2.54 -10.55 -7.29
CA THR A 106 -3.84 -11.24 -7.23
C THR A 106 -3.82 -12.51 -6.36
N ARG A 107 -2.66 -12.97 -5.89
CA ARG A 107 -2.58 -14.05 -4.90
C ARG A 107 -3.03 -13.56 -3.53
N GLY A 108 -3.48 -14.50 -2.70
CA GLY A 108 -3.95 -14.21 -1.35
C GLY A 108 -2.85 -13.78 -0.38
N GLU A 109 -1.58 -14.09 -0.65
CA GLU A 109 -0.49 -13.73 0.24
C GLU A 109 0.87 -13.56 -0.46
N TYR A 110 1.71 -12.72 0.17
CA TYR A 110 3.09 -12.43 -0.22
C TYR A 110 3.97 -12.26 1.01
N TYR A 111 5.27 -12.49 0.87
CA TYR A 111 6.26 -12.23 1.93
C TYR A 111 7.11 -11.01 1.58
N LEU A 112 7.26 -10.08 2.53
CA LEU A 112 8.15 -8.93 2.41
C LEU A 112 9.56 -9.31 2.82
N GLN A 113 10.43 -9.46 1.83
CA GLN A 113 11.83 -9.79 2.02
C GLN A 113 12.65 -8.50 2.17
N VAL A 114 13.46 -8.44 3.21
CA VAL A 114 14.44 -7.36 3.43
C VAL A 114 15.81 -8.02 3.61
N PRO A 115 16.67 -7.98 2.57
CA PRO A 115 18.05 -8.45 2.69
C PRO A 115 18.75 -7.73 3.83
N GLN A 116 19.37 -8.50 4.72
CA GLN A 116 20.21 -7.99 5.79
C GLN A 116 21.65 -8.29 5.41
N GLU A 117 22.52 -7.28 5.49
CA GLU A 117 23.95 -7.50 5.37
C GLU A 117 24.39 -8.40 6.53
N SER A 118 24.87 -9.60 6.21
CA SER A 118 25.31 -10.58 7.19
C SER A 118 26.53 -10.02 7.92
N SER A 119 26.34 -9.56 9.16
CA SER A 119 27.48 -9.32 10.05
C SER A 119 28.03 -10.68 10.50
N ASP A 120 29.01 -11.21 9.78
CA ASP A 120 29.97 -12.27 10.17
C ASP A 120 29.47 -13.48 11.00
N ALA A 121 28.18 -13.78 11.00
CA ALA A 121 27.62 -14.93 11.71
C ALA A 121 27.80 -16.15 10.80
N ALA A 122 28.84 -16.94 11.08
CA ALA A 122 29.22 -18.17 10.39
C ALA A 122 28.20 -19.33 10.55
N ASP A 123 26.94 -19.04 10.83
CA ASP A 123 25.89 -20.02 11.04
C ASP A 123 24.56 -19.51 10.46
N ASP A 124 24.12 -20.13 9.36
CA ASP A 124 22.84 -19.85 8.67
C ASP A 124 21.62 -20.12 9.57
N SER A 125 21.81 -20.74 10.74
CA SER A 125 20.74 -21.17 11.63
C SER A 125 20.08 -20.07 12.47
N GLU A 126 20.59 -18.82 12.49
CA GLU A 126 19.97 -17.71 13.24
C GLU A 126 19.90 -16.39 12.47
N LYS A 127 19.33 -16.41 11.24
CA LYS A 127 18.95 -15.16 10.57
C LYS A 127 17.81 -14.49 11.35
N LYS A 128 18.15 -13.49 12.17
CA LYS A 128 17.17 -12.75 12.98
C LYS A 128 16.14 -12.06 12.07
N PRO A 129 14.87 -11.95 12.49
CA PRO A 129 13.87 -11.14 11.79
C PRO A 129 14.40 -9.74 11.49
N TRP A 130 14.01 -9.11 10.39
CA TRP A 130 14.29 -7.68 10.20
C TRP A 130 13.43 -6.84 11.15
N ALA A 131 13.87 -5.60 11.39
CA ALA A 131 13.23 -4.73 12.37
C ALA A 131 12.15 -3.87 11.70
N ALA A 132 10.90 -3.97 12.15
CA ALA A 132 9.81 -3.16 11.62
C ALA A 132 9.74 -1.79 12.31
N THR A 133 9.48 -0.74 11.56
CA THR A 133 9.09 0.55 12.13
C THR A 133 7.66 0.42 12.66
N PRO A 134 7.41 0.67 13.96
CA PRO A 134 6.13 0.31 14.56
C PRO A 134 5.00 1.26 14.19
N ASN A 135 5.28 2.56 14.15
CA ASN A 135 4.28 3.59 13.94
C ASN A 135 4.89 4.81 13.25
N PHE A 136 4.02 5.77 12.91
CA PHE A 136 4.42 6.99 12.22
C PHE A 136 5.41 7.85 13.01
N GLN A 137 5.34 7.85 14.34
CA GLN A 137 6.21 8.68 15.19
C GLN A 137 7.68 8.26 15.11
N HIS A 138 7.92 6.95 15.04
CA HIS A 138 9.26 6.38 14.93
C HIS A 138 9.73 6.20 13.48
N TRP A 139 8.98 6.72 12.50
CA TRP A 139 9.36 6.69 11.11
C TRP A 139 10.14 7.96 10.73
N ARG A 140 11.26 7.80 10.01
CA ARG A 140 12.01 8.94 9.46
C ARG A 140 11.55 9.22 8.04
N PHE A 141 11.32 10.48 7.71
CA PHE A 141 10.98 10.88 6.36
C PHE A 141 12.22 10.73 5.44
N PRO A 142 12.10 10.07 4.28
CA PRO A 142 13.20 9.85 3.36
C PRO A 142 13.44 11.07 2.45
N HIS A 143 13.98 12.15 3.01
CA HIS A 143 14.28 13.37 2.26
C HIS A 143 15.12 13.09 1.02
N ASN A 144 14.68 13.57 -0.15
CA ASN A 144 15.36 13.42 -1.45
C ASN A 144 15.58 11.96 -1.92
N HIS A 145 14.96 10.99 -1.24
CA HIS A 145 15.08 9.56 -1.55
C HIS A 145 13.69 8.91 -1.61
N LEU A 146 12.72 9.59 -2.21
CA LEU A 146 11.41 8.99 -2.48
C LEU A 146 11.56 7.87 -3.53
N PRO A 147 10.84 6.74 -3.40
CA PRO A 147 10.86 5.69 -4.40
C PRO A 147 10.15 6.13 -5.69
N GLU A 148 10.53 5.59 -6.83
CA GLU A 148 9.70 5.73 -8.04
C GLU A 148 8.38 4.96 -7.87
N PRO A 149 7.26 5.47 -8.42
CA PRO A 149 7.12 6.67 -9.25
C PRO A 149 6.93 8.00 -8.47
N TRP A 150 7.04 8.01 -7.14
CA TRP A 150 6.80 9.22 -6.34
C TRP A 150 7.81 10.33 -6.63
N ALA A 151 9.08 9.97 -6.84
CA ALA A 151 10.12 10.95 -7.16
C ALA A 151 9.91 11.65 -8.51
N SER A 152 9.34 10.94 -9.49
CA SER A 152 9.06 11.47 -10.83
C SER A 152 7.71 12.16 -10.99
N LEU A 153 6.90 12.26 -9.93
CA LEU A 153 5.63 12.99 -10.01
C LEU A 153 5.87 14.49 -10.34
N PRO A 154 5.02 15.10 -11.20
CA PRO A 154 5.16 16.51 -11.54
C PRO A 154 5.15 17.39 -10.29
N ARG A 155 6.13 18.29 -10.18
CA ARG A 155 6.16 19.24 -9.07
C ARG A 155 4.97 20.17 -9.21
N VAL A 156 4.27 20.39 -8.11
CA VAL A 156 3.16 21.36 -8.07
C VAL A 156 3.65 22.71 -8.60
N GLY A 157 2.92 23.29 -9.55
CA GLY A 157 3.25 24.59 -10.16
C GLY A 157 4.15 24.50 -11.38
N GLU A 158 4.71 23.33 -11.71
CA GLU A 158 5.30 23.12 -13.03
C GLU A 158 4.19 22.91 -14.07
N PRO A 159 4.27 23.57 -15.24
CA PRO A 159 3.32 23.33 -16.31
C PRO A 159 3.51 21.89 -16.80
N SER A 160 2.53 21.03 -16.50
CA SER A 160 2.44 19.73 -17.17
C SER A 160 2.39 19.98 -18.69
N PRO A 161 3.12 19.21 -19.52
CA PRO A 161 3.05 19.31 -20.98
C PRO A 161 1.62 19.18 -21.54
N ARG A 162 0.69 18.66 -20.72
CA ARG A 162 -0.74 18.48 -21.02
C ARG A 162 -1.64 19.66 -20.60
N SER A 163 -1.10 20.83 -20.22
CA SER A 163 -1.92 22.01 -19.84
C SER A 163 -2.59 22.74 -21.01
N ARG A 164 -2.59 22.18 -22.22
CA ARG A 164 -3.52 22.63 -23.27
C ARG A 164 -4.87 21.95 -23.03
N SER A 165 -5.70 22.60 -22.22
CA SER A 165 -7.16 22.37 -22.01
C SER A 165 -7.65 21.61 -20.77
N GLN A 166 -6.87 21.45 -19.70
CA GLN A 166 -7.46 21.21 -18.37
C GLN A 166 -7.58 22.56 -17.66
N GLU A 167 -8.81 23.06 -17.50
CA GLU A 167 -9.07 24.13 -16.54
C GLU A 167 -8.50 23.67 -15.20
N THR A 168 -7.47 24.36 -14.71
CA THR A 168 -6.96 24.14 -13.37
C THR A 168 -8.12 24.41 -12.42
N LEU A 169 -8.75 23.34 -11.93
CA LEU A 169 -9.87 23.49 -11.03
C LEU A 169 -9.42 24.37 -9.87
N SER A 170 -10.26 25.36 -9.55
CA SER A 170 -10.00 26.24 -8.41
C SER A 170 -9.68 25.38 -7.19
N SER A 171 -8.62 25.73 -6.45
CA SER A 171 -8.22 25.11 -5.18
C SER A 171 -9.33 25.12 -4.11
N SER A 172 -10.44 25.82 -4.38
CA SER A 172 -11.65 25.85 -3.58
C SER A 172 -12.57 24.63 -3.78
N ARG A 173 -12.31 23.72 -4.72
CA ARG A 173 -13.12 22.53 -4.99
C ARG A 173 -12.53 21.26 -4.40
N CYS A 174 -13.38 20.24 -4.21
CA CYS A 174 -12.92 18.92 -3.82
C CYS A 174 -11.94 18.36 -4.86
N ILE A 175 -10.79 17.87 -4.39
CA ILE A 175 -9.69 17.37 -5.22
C ILE A 175 -10.05 16.06 -5.96
N ILE A 176 -10.99 15.27 -5.42
CA ILE A 176 -11.41 13.95 -5.96
C ILE A 176 -12.65 14.07 -6.85
N THR A 177 -13.67 14.84 -6.41
CA THR A 177 -14.99 14.88 -7.07
C THR A 177 -15.28 16.17 -7.83
N ALA A 178 -14.36 17.15 -7.78
CA ALA A 178 -14.57 18.51 -8.28
C ALA A 178 -15.77 19.26 -7.65
N ALA A 179 -16.35 18.72 -6.56
CA ALA A 179 -17.49 19.32 -5.87
C ALA A 179 -17.19 20.75 -5.39
N GLY A 180 -18.24 21.57 -5.39
CA GLY A 180 -18.13 23.00 -5.11
C GLY A 180 -17.69 23.33 -3.67
N PRO A 181 -17.32 24.59 -3.40
CA PRO A 181 -16.80 25.03 -2.10
C PRO A 181 -17.72 24.82 -0.90
N SER A 182 -19.03 24.67 -1.12
CA SER A 182 -20.06 24.53 -0.09
C SER A 182 -20.19 23.11 0.48
N THR A 183 -19.66 22.11 -0.22
CA THR A 183 -19.75 20.69 0.17
C THR A 183 -18.39 20.07 0.43
N ALA A 184 -17.32 20.88 0.38
CA ALA A 184 -15.95 20.44 0.55
C ALA A 184 -15.33 21.15 1.75
N ASP A 185 -14.61 20.44 2.59
CA ASP A 185 -13.94 20.96 3.77
C ASP A 185 -12.42 20.97 3.56
N ASN A 186 -11.70 21.78 4.34
CA ASN A 186 -10.24 21.76 4.32
C ASN A 186 -9.76 20.53 5.10
N ALA A 187 -9.08 19.63 4.41
CA ALA A 187 -8.46 18.45 4.99
C ALA A 187 -6.96 18.65 5.09
N HIS A 188 -6.39 18.46 6.29
CA HIS A 188 -4.94 18.44 6.48
C HIS A 188 -4.36 17.14 5.94
N VAL A 189 -3.34 17.25 5.08
CA VAL A 189 -2.70 16.08 4.48
C VAL A 189 -1.86 15.36 5.52
N ILE A 190 -0.95 16.07 6.20
CA ILE A 190 -0.35 15.59 7.44
C ILE A 190 -1.29 16.02 8.58
N PRO A 191 -1.91 15.07 9.31
CA PRO A 191 -2.96 15.37 10.28
C PRO A 191 -2.54 16.34 11.37
N GLN A 192 -3.47 17.17 11.84
CA GLN A 192 -3.26 18.11 12.94
C GLN A 192 -3.44 17.46 14.32
N SER A 193 -2.60 16.46 14.64
CA SER A 193 -2.48 15.91 16.00
C SER A 193 -1.21 16.42 16.69
N SER A 194 -1.17 16.38 18.03
CA SER A 194 0.04 16.69 18.81
C SER A 194 1.22 15.83 18.35
N THR A 195 0.97 14.53 18.20
CA THR A 195 1.91 13.53 17.70
C THR A 195 2.46 13.88 16.32
N SER A 196 1.58 14.13 15.34
CA SER A 196 1.99 14.44 13.97
C SER A 196 2.74 15.79 13.90
N THR A 197 2.42 16.73 14.77
CA THR A 197 3.13 18.02 14.87
C THR A 197 4.58 17.82 15.34
N VAL A 198 4.80 16.98 16.36
CA VAL A 198 6.14 16.64 16.85
C VAL A 198 6.94 15.95 15.75
N TRP A 199 6.36 14.93 15.11
CA TRP A 199 6.97 14.23 13.98
C TRP A 199 7.31 15.17 12.82
N PHE A 200 6.41 16.10 12.48
CA PHE A 200 6.59 17.05 11.38
C PHE A 200 7.79 17.97 11.60
N ASN A 201 7.90 18.51 12.82
CA ASN A 201 9.02 19.40 13.18
C ASN A 201 10.32 18.62 13.25
N GLN A 202 10.28 17.41 13.80
CA GLN A 202 11.43 16.53 13.82
C GLN A 202 11.88 16.25 12.38
N ASN A 203 11.04 15.69 11.53
CA ASN A 203 11.42 15.38 10.15
C ASN A 203 11.59 16.61 9.23
N GLY A 204 11.82 17.82 9.76
CA GLY A 204 12.21 18.98 8.96
C GLY A 204 11.20 19.33 7.86
N MET A 205 9.94 18.91 8.00
CA MET A 205 8.95 18.93 6.91
C MET A 205 8.56 20.35 6.50
N ARG A 206 8.95 21.37 7.29
CA ARG A 206 8.88 22.79 6.91
C ARG A 206 9.65 23.09 5.62
N ALA A 207 10.67 22.31 5.27
CA ALA A 207 11.43 22.48 4.02
C ALA A 207 10.54 22.43 2.75
N TYR A 208 9.41 21.73 2.83
CA TYR A 208 8.45 21.59 1.72
C TYR A 208 7.29 22.59 1.78
N ALA A 209 7.21 23.40 2.83
CA ALA A 209 6.15 24.38 2.97
C ALA A 209 6.34 25.52 1.95
N ARG A 210 5.29 25.83 1.18
CA ARG A 210 5.31 26.89 0.16
C ARG A 210 5.25 28.31 0.74
N SER A 211 5.08 28.44 2.05
CA SER A 211 4.86 29.73 2.70
C SER A 211 6.00 30.07 3.66
N ASN A 212 6.63 31.22 3.42
CA ASN A 212 7.53 31.86 4.38
C ASN A 212 6.78 32.62 5.49
N SER A 213 5.45 32.49 5.56
CA SER A 213 4.63 33.20 6.54
C SER A 213 4.93 32.77 7.98
N ALA A 214 4.61 33.67 8.92
CA ALA A 214 4.67 33.44 10.36
C ALA A 214 3.64 32.41 10.87
N VAL A 215 2.72 31.97 10.01
CA VAL A 215 1.87 30.79 10.28
C VAL A 215 2.79 29.58 10.45
N THR A 216 2.57 28.77 11.49
CA THR A 216 3.34 27.54 11.70
C THR A 216 3.25 26.71 10.40
N ALA A 217 4.40 26.25 9.88
CA ALA A 217 4.45 25.58 8.56
C ALA A 217 3.47 24.40 8.45
N PHE A 218 3.16 23.80 9.59
CA PHE A 218 2.20 22.74 9.78
C PHE A 218 0.75 23.14 9.42
N ASP A 219 0.34 24.36 9.77
CA ASP A 219 -0.99 24.91 9.45
C ASP A 219 -1.01 25.70 8.13
N SER A 220 0.06 25.56 7.34
CA SER A 220 0.17 26.27 6.08
C SER A 220 -0.88 25.76 5.07
N PRO A 221 -1.37 26.63 4.17
CA PRO A 221 -2.24 26.20 3.06
C PRO A 221 -1.61 25.11 2.17
N GLY A 222 -0.28 24.95 2.21
CA GLY A 222 0.43 23.90 1.48
C GLY A 222 0.27 22.49 2.06
N ASN A 223 -0.19 22.35 3.31
CA ASN A 223 -0.51 21.07 3.95
C ASN A 223 -2.03 20.77 3.93
N ARG A 224 -2.79 21.42 3.03
CA ARG A 224 -4.23 21.24 2.93
C ARG A 224 -4.67 21.11 1.48
N PHE A 225 -5.65 20.25 1.26
CA PHE A 225 -6.51 20.28 0.07
C PHE A 225 -7.97 20.20 0.52
N ARG A 226 -8.93 20.30 -0.42
CA ARG A 226 -10.34 20.17 -0.08
C ARG A 226 -10.90 18.80 -0.42
N LEU A 227 -11.71 18.25 0.47
CA LEU A 227 -12.42 16.97 0.30
C LEU A 227 -13.90 17.16 0.58
N ARG A 228 -14.76 16.39 -0.11
CA ARG A 228 -16.18 16.26 0.25
C ARG A 228 -16.26 15.74 1.70
N SER A 229 -17.22 16.18 2.51
CA SER A 229 -17.21 15.93 3.96
C SER A 229 -17.17 14.44 4.34
N ASP A 230 -17.79 13.57 3.56
CA ASP A 230 -17.70 12.11 3.69
C ASP A 230 -16.28 11.58 3.39
N LEU A 231 -15.71 11.98 2.26
CA LEU A 231 -14.33 11.64 1.89
C LEU A 231 -13.31 12.21 2.88
N HIS A 232 -13.58 13.37 3.48
CA HIS A 232 -12.74 13.96 4.50
C HIS A 232 -12.70 13.08 5.76
N LYS A 233 -13.87 12.61 6.22
CA LYS A 233 -13.96 11.67 7.33
C LYS A 233 -13.22 10.37 7.03
N ASP A 234 -13.44 9.78 5.85
CA ASP A 234 -12.79 8.53 5.44
C ASP A 234 -11.26 8.71 5.34
N PHE A 235 -10.82 9.85 4.80
CA PHE A 235 -9.42 10.21 4.74
C PHE A 235 -8.81 10.26 6.14
N ASP A 236 -9.38 11.02 7.07
CA ASP A 236 -8.89 11.19 8.45
C ASP A 236 -8.88 9.88 9.26
N ASN A 237 -9.83 8.99 8.99
CA ASN A 237 -9.85 7.63 9.53
C ASN A 237 -8.83 6.69 8.89
N ARG A 238 -7.94 7.19 8.03
CA ARG A 238 -6.91 6.41 7.33
C ARG A 238 -7.50 5.32 6.43
N ALA A 239 -8.71 5.52 5.89
CA ALA A 239 -9.33 4.55 4.99
C ALA A 239 -8.61 4.48 3.63
N PHE A 240 -8.16 5.64 3.12
CA PHE A 240 -7.50 5.75 1.83
C PHE A 240 -6.37 6.79 1.85
N ALA A 241 -5.51 6.71 0.83
CA ALA A 241 -4.50 7.71 0.52
C ALA A 241 -4.50 8.02 -0.99
N LEU A 242 -3.83 9.11 -1.37
CA LEU A 242 -3.56 9.41 -2.76
C LEU A 242 -2.22 8.79 -3.14
N VAL A 243 -2.19 7.92 -4.15
CA VAL A 243 -0.97 7.22 -4.58
C VAL A 243 -0.76 7.39 -6.09
N PRO A 244 0.49 7.37 -6.58
CA PRO A 244 0.76 7.33 -8.01
C PRO A 244 0.24 6.04 -8.62
N LYS A 245 -0.42 6.15 -9.77
CA LYS A 245 -0.91 5.04 -10.59
C LYS A 245 -0.61 5.36 -12.07
N PRO A 246 -0.31 4.35 -12.90
CA PRO A 246 0.05 4.57 -14.29
C PRO A 246 -1.17 5.00 -15.11
N VAL A 247 -0.97 5.98 -15.99
CA VAL A 247 -2.03 6.56 -16.84
C VAL A 247 -1.90 6.04 -18.26
N ALA A 248 -2.99 5.50 -18.81
CA ALA A 248 -3.05 4.78 -20.09
C ALA A 248 -2.48 5.53 -21.30
N ALA A 249 -2.40 6.86 -21.25
CA ALA A 249 -2.03 7.67 -22.41
C ALA A 249 -0.53 7.59 -22.77
N GLU A 250 0.35 7.28 -21.82
CA GLU A 250 1.80 7.14 -22.03
C GLU A 250 2.36 6.09 -21.05
N ASN A 251 3.08 5.08 -21.57
CA ASN A 251 3.61 3.91 -20.83
C ASN A 251 4.56 4.24 -19.65
N THR A 252 4.81 5.52 -19.37
CA THR A 252 5.75 5.98 -18.35
C THR A 252 5.21 7.13 -17.50
N SER A 253 3.93 7.49 -17.63
CA SER A 253 3.36 8.63 -16.89
C SER A 253 2.47 8.16 -15.74
N HIS A 254 2.76 8.63 -14.52
CA HIS A 254 1.94 8.38 -13.33
C HIS A 254 1.15 9.63 -12.94
N ALA A 255 -0.05 9.42 -12.43
CA ALA A 255 -0.88 10.46 -11.81
C ALA A 255 -1.39 9.98 -10.46
N LEU A 256 -1.77 10.94 -9.61
CA LEU A 256 -2.33 10.64 -8.30
C LEU A 256 -3.77 10.14 -8.46
N ALA A 257 -4.05 9.01 -7.82
CA ALA A 257 -5.38 8.44 -7.71
C ALA A 257 -5.66 8.02 -6.27
N VAL A 258 -6.94 7.96 -5.93
CA VAL A 258 -7.42 7.46 -4.64
C VAL A 258 -7.16 5.96 -4.55
N HIS A 259 -6.57 5.51 -3.45
CA HIS A 259 -6.39 4.09 -3.18
C HIS A 259 -6.80 3.80 -1.74
N PHE A 260 -7.84 2.98 -1.59
CA PHE A 260 -8.30 2.50 -0.29
C PHE A 260 -7.36 1.41 0.23
N LEU A 261 -6.89 1.58 1.47
CA LEU A 261 -6.00 0.65 2.16
C LEU A 261 -6.74 -0.17 3.23
N SER A 262 -7.92 0.28 3.63
CA SER A 262 -8.80 -0.38 4.60
C SER A 262 -10.21 -0.49 4.04
N LEU A 263 -10.94 -1.53 4.44
CA LEU A 263 -12.36 -1.69 4.18
C LEU A 263 -13.09 -2.07 5.47
N SER A 264 -14.30 -1.56 5.58
CA SER A 264 -15.33 -1.92 6.56
C SER A 264 -16.69 -1.73 5.90
N ASP A 265 -17.75 -2.27 6.49
CA ASP A 265 -19.11 -2.19 5.92
C ASP A 265 -19.54 -0.74 5.61
N ASP A 266 -19.07 0.24 6.37
CA ASP A 266 -19.37 1.67 6.16
C ASP A 266 -18.53 2.35 5.08
N LEU A 267 -17.47 1.69 4.59
CA LEU A 267 -16.58 2.19 3.54
C LEU A 267 -16.83 1.53 2.18
N GLU A 268 -17.65 0.48 2.10
CA GLU A 268 -17.85 -0.32 0.88
C GLU A 268 -18.29 0.55 -0.31
N ASP A 269 -19.29 1.42 -0.10
CA ASP A 269 -19.81 2.31 -1.14
C ASP A 269 -18.74 3.33 -1.58
N SER A 270 -18.07 3.98 -0.62
CA SER A 270 -16.99 4.94 -0.88
C SER A 270 -15.85 4.30 -1.64
N ALA A 271 -15.42 3.11 -1.24
CA ALA A 271 -14.34 2.38 -1.89
C ALA A 271 -14.72 1.97 -3.31
N THR A 272 -15.93 1.47 -3.51
CA THR A 272 -16.44 1.11 -4.84
C THR A 272 -16.51 2.31 -5.77
N GLU A 273 -16.97 3.47 -5.27
CA GLU A 273 -17.15 4.67 -6.08
C GLU A 273 -15.82 5.36 -6.40
N PHE A 274 -14.90 5.43 -5.42
CA PHE A 274 -13.74 6.30 -5.51
C PHE A 274 -12.40 5.59 -5.66
N HIS A 275 -12.29 4.27 -5.47
CA HIS A 275 -11.01 3.59 -5.68
C HIS A 275 -10.54 3.75 -7.14
N ASN A 276 -9.26 4.09 -7.32
CA ASN A 276 -8.61 4.48 -8.58
C ASN A 276 -9.18 5.74 -9.27
N GLN A 277 -10.00 6.54 -8.59
CA GLN A 277 -10.42 7.83 -9.10
C GLN A 277 -9.22 8.79 -9.18
N LEU A 278 -8.98 9.35 -10.36
CA LEU A 278 -7.95 10.37 -10.58
C LEU A 278 -8.30 11.67 -9.85
N VAL A 279 -7.29 12.32 -9.30
CA VAL A 279 -7.46 13.66 -8.73
C VAL A 279 -7.50 14.73 -9.83
N HIS A 280 -8.33 15.75 -9.66
CA HIS A 280 -8.54 16.79 -10.68
C HIS A 280 -7.50 17.92 -10.66
N GLY A 281 -6.48 17.81 -9.81
CA GLY A 281 -5.41 18.79 -9.63
C GLY A 281 -4.75 18.57 -8.28
N ASN A 282 -3.51 19.02 -8.09
CA ASN A 282 -2.85 18.91 -6.79
C ASN A 282 -2.02 20.17 -6.50
N THR A 283 -2.24 20.76 -5.33
CA THR A 283 -1.49 21.92 -4.83
C THR A 283 -0.56 21.57 -3.67
N VAL A 284 -0.66 20.34 -3.16
CA VAL A 284 0.11 19.85 -2.02
C VAL A 284 1.42 19.20 -2.50
N PRO A 285 2.57 19.51 -1.88
CA PRO A 285 3.84 18.86 -2.23
C PRO A 285 3.75 17.33 -2.16
N THR A 286 4.44 16.65 -3.08
CA THR A 286 4.49 15.18 -3.12
C THR A 286 4.99 14.59 -1.81
N GLU A 287 5.89 15.28 -1.12
CA GLU A 287 6.44 14.87 0.17
C GLU A 287 5.39 14.80 1.27
N TYR A 288 4.40 15.70 1.26
CA TYR A 288 3.29 15.66 2.22
C TYR A 288 2.31 14.54 1.89
N LEU A 289 2.06 14.29 0.60
CA LEU A 289 1.25 13.16 0.15
C LEU A 289 1.90 11.83 0.50
N PHE A 290 3.21 11.70 0.32
CA PHE A 290 3.97 10.51 0.69
C PHE A 290 3.96 10.29 2.21
N ALA A 291 4.14 11.36 3.00
CA ALA A 291 4.01 11.30 4.45
C ALA A 291 2.60 10.85 4.88
N ARG A 292 1.54 11.32 4.20
CA ARG A 292 0.18 10.85 4.46
C ARG A 292 -0.03 9.39 4.05
N PHE A 293 0.54 8.95 2.93
CA PHE A 293 0.52 7.54 2.57
C PHE A 293 1.18 6.69 3.68
N ALA A 294 2.37 7.06 4.15
CA ALA A 294 3.03 6.39 5.28
C ALA A 294 2.18 6.41 6.55
N TYR A 295 1.59 7.55 6.93
CA TYR A 295 0.69 7.67 8.08
C TYR A 295 -0.49 6.69 8.00
N THR A 296 -1.04 6.51 6.80
CA THR A 296 -2.14 5.58 6.51
C THR A 296 -1.67 4.13 6.64
N VAL A 297 -0.52 3.79 6.05
CA VAL A 297 0.11 2.46 6.12
C VAL A 297 0.38 2.05 7.57
N PHE A 298 0.90 2.93 8.42
CA PHE A 298 1.15 2.60 9.83
C PHE A 298 -0.13 2.34 10.64
N GLY A 299 -1.31 2.75 10.14
CA GLY A 299 -2.59 2.33 10.72
C GLY A 299 -2.82 0.82 10.63
N LEU A 300 -2.30 0.18 9.58
CA LEU A 300 -2.46 -1.27 9.32
C LEU A 300 -1.53 -2.15 10.17
N VAL A 301 -0.41 -1.58 10.63
CA VAL A 301 0.71 -2.31 11.26
C VAL A 301 0.48 -2.56 12.75
N LYS A 302 -0.46 -1.84 13.37
CA LYS A 302 -0.73 -1.89 14.82
C LYS A 302 -0.91 -3.32 15.33
N ASN A 303 -1.68 -4.15 14.61
CA ASN A 303 -1.95 -5.53 15.02
C ASN A 303 -0.68 -6.39 15.02
N PHE A 304 0.16 -6.28 13.98
CA PHE A 304 1.46 -6.95 13.96
C PHE A 304 2.32 -6.57 15.15
N VAL A 305 2.39 -5.27 15.47
CA VAL A 305 3.24 -4.76 16.54
C VAL A 305 2.73 -5.18 17.91
N LEU A 306 1.42 -5.17 18.17
CA LEU A 306 0.87 -5.47 19.49
C LEU A 306 0.70 -6.97 19.77
N GLN A 307 0.57 -7.81 18.75
CA GLN A 307 0.35 -9.25 18.89
C GLN A 307 1.36 -9.91 19.85
N GLY A 308 0.88 -10.79 20.74
CA GLY A 308 1.47 -11.39 21.95
C GLY A 308 2.93 -11.89 21.98
N VAL A 309 3.67 -11.81 20.88
CA VAL A 309 5.05 -12.31 20.77
C VAL A 309 6.09 -11.20 20.79
N ARG A 310 7.36 -11.55 20.97
CA ARG A 310 8.44 -10.55 20.93
C ARG A 310 8.58 -10.00 19.50
N ARG A 311 8.75 -8.69 19.38
CA ARG A 311 8.91 -8.00 18.09
C ARG A 311 10.22 -7.25 18.05
N ARG A 312 10.96 -7.45 16.96
CA ARG A 312 12.12 -6.65 16.61
C ARG A 312 11.64 -5.37 15.93
N LEU A 313 11.83 -4.23 16.58
CA LEU A 313 11.31 -2.93 16.16
C LEU A 313 12.43 -1.92 15.97
N ALA A 314 12.27 -1.06 14.97
CA ALA A 314 13.17 0.06 14.68
C ALA A 314 12.56 1.34 15.29
N LEU A 315 13.17 1.86 16.36
CA LEU A 315 12.74 3.06 17.06
C LEU A 315 13.69 4.22 16.80
N VAL A 316 13.13 5.39 16.49
CA VAL A 316 13.91 6.63 16.47
C VAL A 316 14.14 7.09 17.91
N GLU A 317 15.40 7.32 18.25
CA GLU A 317 15.82 7.91 19.52
C GLU A 317 16.49 9.26 19.27
N THR A 318 16.11 10.25 20.07
CA THR A 318 16.74 11.57 20.05
C THR A 318 18.07 11.52 20.79
N GLY A 319 19.18 11.63 20.07
CA GLY A 319 20.50 11.90 20.64
C GLY A 319 20.70 13.39 20.95
N LYS A 320 21.88 13.74 21.50
CA LYS A 320 22.22 15.14 21.82
C LYS A 320 22.32 16.03 20.58
N ASP A 321 22.82 15.49 19.47
CA ASP A 321 23.13 16.26 18.25
C ASP A 321 22.46 15.70 16.98
N ASP A 322 21.98 14.45 17.02
CA ASP A 322 21.31 13.79 15.88
C ASP A 322 20.34 12.72 16.40
N TRP A 323 19.43 12.28 15.55
CA TRP A 323 18.54 11.17 15.84
C TRP A 323 19.08 9.91 15.19
N THR A 324 18.94 8.80 15.90
CA THR A 324 19.41 7.50 15.41
C THR A 324 18.27 6.52 15.47
N THR A 325 18.14 5.69 14.45
CA THR A 325 17.21 4.56 14.47
C THR A 325 17.93 3.39 15.13
N LYS A 326 17.41 2.92 16.26
CA LYS A 326 17.93 1.75 16.96
C LYS A 326 16.96 0.60 16.90
N THR A 327 17.51 -0.60 16.83
CA THR A 327 16.73 -1.83 16.81
C THR A 327 16.58 -2.38 18.23
N HIS A 328 15.34 -2.72 18.60
CA HIS A 328 14.98 -3.24 19.91
C HIS A 328 14.19 -4.53 19.77
N ASP A 329 14.49 -5.53 20.59
CA ASP A 329 13.65 -6.72 20.74
C ASP A 329 12.69 -6.50 21.92
N MET A 330 11.45 -6.14 21.63
CA MET A 330 10.46 -5.71 22.63
C MET A 330 9.47 -6.82 22.96
N ASN A 331 9.13 -6.95 24.24
CA ASN A 331 8.01 -7.80 24.68
C ASN A 331 6.67 -7.04 24.60
N HIS A 332 5.56 -7.75 24.83
CA HIS A 332 4.21 -7.18 24.78
C HIS A 332 4.05 -5.90 25.61
N ARG A 333 4.38 -5.92 26.91
CA ARG A 333 4.21 -4.76 27.80
C ARG A 333 4.98 -3.52 27.33
N GLN A 334 6.17 -3.71 26.78
CA GLN A 334 6.96 -2.58 26.26
C GLN A 334 6.32 -1.95 25.03
N ARG A 335 5.55 -2.73 24.25
CA ARG A 335 4.88 -2.26 23.02
C ARG A 335 3.53 -1.63 23.32
N ASP A 336 2.80 -2.10 24.33
CA ASP A 336 1.55 -1.45 24.76
C ASP A 336 1.81 0.01 25.15
N ASN A 337 2.85 0.23 25.97
CA ASN A 337 3.29 1.57 26.35
C ASN A 337 3.69 2.44 25.13
N LEU A 338 4.07 1.84 24.00
CA LEU A 338 4.42 2.57 22.78
C LEU A 338 3.19 3.13 22.05
N TYR A 339 2.01 2.55 22.27
CA TYR A 339 0.74 2.96 21.64
C TYR A 339 -0.23 3.65 22.59
N ASP A 340 -0.13 3.43 23.91
CA ASP A 340 -0.99 4.09 24.90
C ASP A 340 -0.82 5.62 24.93
N ASP A 341 0.33 6.14 24.49
CA ASP A 341 0.56 7.58 24.32
C ASP A 341 -0.18 8.16 23.08
N ASP A 342 -0.67 7.33 22.15
CA ASP A 342 -1.25 7.75 20.85
C ASP A 342 -2.79 7.90 20.91
N GLU A 343 -3.52 7.01 21.59
CA GLU A 343 -5.01 6.96 21.57
C GLU A 343 -5.70 8.12 22.31
N LEU A 344 -5.06 8.73 23.31
CA LEU A 344 -5.65 9.86 24.05
C LEU A 344 -5.71 11.17 23.22
N SER A 345 -5.03 11.24 22.08
CA SER A 345 -4.91 12.45 21.26
C SER A 345 -5.83 12.50 20.03
N GLY A 346 -6.40 11.36 19.62
CA GLY A 346 -7.08 11.21 18.32
C GLY A 346 -8.61 11.33 18.32
N ILE A 347 -9.28 11.41 19.48
CA ILE A 347 -10.75 11.24 19.55
C ILE A 347 -11.54 12.56 19.71
N PHE A 348 -10.92 13.69 20.06
CA PHE A 348 -11.66 14.95 20.29
C PHE A 348 -11.10 16.13 19.48
N GLY A 349 -11.50 16.18 18.21
CA GLY A 349 -11.28 17.30 17.29
C GLY A 349 -12.58 17.87 16.72
N TYR A 350 -13.66 17.95 17.50
CA TYR A 350 -14.84 18.74 17.15
C TYR A 350 -15.08 19.79 18.23
N GLN A 351 -14.72 21.03 17.94
CA GLN A 351 -15.22 22.20 18.66
C GLN A 351 -16.60 22.56 18.09
N SER A 352 -17.65 22.28 18.85
CA SER A 352 -18.93 23.00 18.76
C SER A 352 -19.37 23.35 20.17
N GLY A 353 -19.71 24.62 20.39
CA GLY A 353 -19.92 25.22 21.70
C GLY A 353 -21.15 24.74 22.46
N GLU A 354 -21.08 25.06 23.76
CA GLU A 354 -22.12 25.27 24.78
C GLU A 354 -23.10 24.12 25.12
N GLU A 355 -22.93 23.65 26.36
CA GLU A 355 -23.93 23.26 27.39
C GLU A 355 -25.15 22.42 26.97
N ASP A 356 -25.19 21.16 27.42
CA ASP A 356 -26.18 20.76 28.44
C ASP A 356 -25.88 19.35 29.01
N GLU A 357 -26.07 19.26 30.32
CA GLU A 357 -25.84 18.09 31.17
C GLU A 357 -26.97 17.04 31.04
N GLU A 358 -26.61 15.78 31.35
CA GLU A 358 -27.50 14.73 31.87
C GLU A 358 -28.34 13.89 30.85
N ARG A 359 -27.86 12.68 30.51
CA ARG A 359 -28.54 11.40 30.83
C ARG A 359 -27.85 10.14 30.24
N ARG A 360 -27.57 9.21 31.15
CA ARG A 360 -27.74 7.74 31.06
C ARG A 360 -27.23 7.00 29.80
N GLY A 361 -26.10 6.32 30.00
CA GLY A 361 -25.97 4.88 29.83
C GLY A 361 -26.31 4.27 28.47
N ARG A 362 -25.27 3.92 27.69
CA ARG A 362 -25.24 2.70 26.88
C ARG A 362 -23.80 2.36 26.50
N SER A 363 -23.45 1.11 26.79
CA SER A 363 -22.25 0.43 26.30
C SER A 363 -22.14 0.56 24.78
N ARG A 364 -20.95 0.88 24.28
CA ARG A 364 -20.58 0.75 22.88
C ARG A 364 -19.21 0.09 22.79
N SER A 365 -19.24 -1.23 22.69
CA SER A 365 -18.26 -2.07 22.02
C SER A 365 -18.26 -1.77 20.52
N GLY A 366 -17.09 -1.81 19.88
CA GLY A 366 -17.02 -1.86 18.41
C GLY A 366 -15.70 -1.36 17.81
N CYS A 367 -14.57 -1.98 18.16
CA CYS A 367 -13.45 -2.08 17.23
C CYS A 367 -13.59 -3.46 16.59
N TRP A 368 -13.74 -3.52 15.27
CA TRP A 368 -13.78 -4.78 14.53
C TRP A 368 -12.42 -5.47 14.61
N ASP A 369 -12.42 -6.71 15.07
CA ASP A 369 -11.30 -7.63 15.08
C ASP A 369 -11.47 -8.56 13.86
N PRO A 370 -10.55 -8.59 12.88
CA PRO A 370 -10.69 -9.45 11.71
C PRO A 370 -10.45 -10.94 12.00
N PHE A 371 -10.22 -11.33 13.26
CA PHE A 371 -9.91 -12.70 13.68
C PHE A 371 -10.91 -13.30 14.68
N ASP A 372 -12.21 -13.07 14.50
CA ASP A 372 -13.23 -13.85 15.21
C ASP A 372 -13.35 -15.24 14.56
N GLU A 373 -12.78 -16.26 15.23
CA GLU A 373 -12.86 -17.67 14.81
C GLU A 373 -14.33 -18.12 14.76
N GLN A 374 -14.84 -18.42 13.56
CA GLN A 374 -16.08 -19.19 13.45
C GLN A 374 -15.84 -20.64 13.89
N PRO A 375 -16.73 -21.20 14.74
CA PRO A 375 -16.57 -22.55 15.26
C PRO A 375 -16.80 -23.59 14.17
N THR A 376 -15.90 -24.57 14.11
CA THR A 376 -16.04 -25.77 13.27
C THR A 376 -17.28 -26.58 13.66
N PRO A 377 -18.08 -27.11 12.71
CA PRO A 377 -19.19 -27.99 13.04
C PRO A 377 -18.68 -29.40 13.41
N PRO A 378 -19.35 -30.12 14.33
CA PRO A 378 -18.87 -31.41 14.82
C PRO A 378 -19.01 -32.51 13.77
N LEU A 379 -17.98 -33.35 13.71
CA LEU A 379 -17.97 -34.64 13.02
C LEU A 379 -19.06 -35.55 13.59
N ASN A 380 -20.13 -35.79 12.83
CA ASN A 380 -21.01 -36.93 13.04
C ASN A 380 -20.68 -38.01 12.02
N ALA A 381 -20.15 -39.12 12.53
CA ALA A 381 -20.03 -40.37 11.82
C ALA A 381 -21.43 -40.93 11.52
N SER A 382 -21.68 -41.24 10.25
CA SER A 382 -22.61 -42.32 9.91
C SER A 382 -22.12 -43.04 8.67
N MET A 383 -21.80 -44.33 8.87
CA MET A 383 -21.47 -45.29 7.85
C MET A 383 -22.71 -45.57 7.00
N VAL A 384 -22.59 -45.50 5.67
CA VAL A 384 -23.25 -46.45 4.76
C VAL A 384 -22.30 -46.74 3.59
N SER A 385 -21.86 -48.00 3.55
CA SER A 385 -21.17 -48.69 2.46
C SER A 385 -22.01 -48.72 1.19
N VAL A 386 -21.42 -48.58 -0.01
CA VAL A 386 -21.56 -49.52 -1.15
C VAL A 386 -20.41 -49.35 -2.17
N ASP A 387 -19.59 -50.40 -2.26
CA ASP A 387 -18.89 -51.02 -3.41
C ASP A 387 -18.29 -50.25 -4.61
N SER A 388 -16.96 -50.38 -4.69
CA SER A 388 -16.19 -51.17 -5.67
C SER A 388 -16.61 -51.23 -7.16
N ARG A 389 -15.72 -50.69 -8.01
CA ARG A 389 -15.28 -51.10 -9.38
C ARG A 389 -14.56 -49.87 -9.97
N CYS A 390 -13.39 -49.89 -10.62
CA CYS A 390 -12.66 -50.93 -11.32
C CYS A 390 -11.17 -50.56 -11.35
N ARG A 391 -10.34 -51.60 -11.40
CA ARG A 391 -8.87 -51.57 -11.59
C ARG A 391 -8.49 -51.09 -13.01
N LYS A 392 -7.32 -50.45 -13.07
CA LYS A 392 -6.15 -50.69 -13.94
C LYS A 392 -6.38 -50.78 -15.46
N ASP A 393 -5.54 -50.05 -16.18
CA ASP A 393 -4.90 -50.34 -17.48
C ASP A 393 -4.43 -48.99 -18.05
N CYS A 394 -3.25 -48.74 -18.62
CA CYS A 394 -2.07 -49.53 -18.98
C CYS A 394 -0.87 -48.57 -19.08
N LEU A 395 0.31 -49.06 -18.70
CA LEU A 395 1.61 -48.53 -19.15
C LEU A 395 2.00 -49.26 -20.44
N GLY A 396 2.51 -48.51 -21.42
CA GLY A 396 3.61 -48.93 -22.31
C GLY A 396 3.25 -49.66 -23.62
N LEU A 397 3.75 -49.10 -24.74
CA LEU A 397 4.45 -49.71 -25.90
C LEU A 397 4.42 -48.66 -27.03
N ASP A 398 5.51 -47.94 -27.26
CA ASP A 398 6.66 -48.23 -28.13
C ASP A 398 6.43 -48.06 -29.65
N GLN A 399 7.08 -47.02 -30.18
CA GLN A 399 8.11 -47.04 -31.22
C GLN A 399 7.78 -47.48 -32.67
N GLN A 400 8.08 -46.55 -33.61
CA GLN A 400 8.66 -46.67 -34.98
C GLN A 400 8.01 -45.60 -35.90
N GLN A 401 8.68 -44.85 -36.80
CA GLN A 401 10.07 -44.74 -37.25
C GLN A 401 10.20 -43.51 -38.18
N GLN A 402 11.39 -42.88 -38.21
CA GLN A 402 12.12 -42.25 -39.35
C GLN A 402 11.49 -41.05 -40.10
N GLY A 403 12.20 -39.98 -40.49
CA GLY A 403 13.63 -39.63 -40.46
C GLY A 403 13.94 -38.41 -41.36
N PHE A 404 15.13 -37.81 -41.17
CA PHE A 404 15.85 -36.81 -42.02
C PHE A 404 15.24 -35.39 -42.15
N SER A 405 15.97 -34.27 -42.12
CA SER A 405 17.42 -33.99 -42.22
C SER A 405 17.79 -32.60 -41.65
N GLU A 406 19.08 -32.46 -41.35
CA GLU A 406 19.82 -31.31 -40.81
C GLU A 406 19.81 -30.04 -41.68
N GLY A 407 20.10 -28.89 -41.05
CA GLY A 407 20.49 -27.66 -41.73
C GLY A 407 20.77 -26.50 -40.76
N LYS A 408 22.03 -26.35 -40.34
CA LYS A 408 22.59 -25.16 -39.65
C LYS A 408 23.70 -24.56 -40.56
N PRO A 409 24.29 -23.41 -40.21
CA PRO A 409 23.90 -22.05 -40.55
C PRO A 409 24.75 -21.45 -41.70
N LYS A 410 24.37 -20.30 -42.25
CA LYS A 410 25.26 -19.46 -43.07
C LYS A 410 25.50 -18.09 -42.45
N GLU A 411 26.75 -17.93 -42.08
CA GLU A 411 27.51 -16.71 -41.83
C GLU A 411 27.76 -15.98 -43.16
N VAL A 412 27.56 -14.66 -43.22
CA VAL A 412 28.16 -13.78 -44.23
C VAL A 412 28.55 -12.46 -43.54
N SER A 413 29.83 -12.15 -43.64
CA SER A 413 30.47 -10.93 -43.16
C SER A 413 30.57 -9.87 -44.27
N GLN A 414 30.56 -8.61 -43.83
CA GLN A 414 31.21 -7.40 -44.36
C GLN A 414 30.77 -6.81 -45.71
N GLU A 415 30.39 -5.53 -45.70
CA GLU A 415 31.20 -4.47 -46.31
C GLU A 415 30.80 -3.07 -45.82
N ALA A 416 31.81 -2.19 -45.75
CA ALA A 416 31.74 -0.81 -45.33
C ALA A 416 31.57 0.13 -46.53
N SER A 417 30.89 1.26 -46.35
CA SER A 417 31.14 2.47 -47.15
C SER A 417 30.79 3.72 -46.35
N ALA A 418 31.82 4.50 -46.05
CA ALA A 418 31.71 5.91 -45.76
C ALA A 418 31.31 6.66 -47.04
N ASP A 419 30.46 7.69 -46.92
CA ASP A 419 30.50 8.81 -47.85
C ASP A 419 30.06 10.10 -47.16
N THR A 420 31.01 11.02 -47.13
CA THR A 420 30.92 12.46 -46.92
C THR A 420 30.47 13.16 -48.20
N ASN A 421 29.50 14.08 -48.12
CA ASN A 421 29.56 15.47 -48.60
C ASN A 421 28.17 16.06 -48.88
N GLY A 422 27.97 17.32 -48.45
CA GLY A 422 26.82 18.15 -48.76
C GLY A 422 26.67 19.29 -47.75
#